data_AF-A0A7X8EYF3-F1
#
_entry.id   AF-A0A7X8EYF3-F1
#
_cell.length_a   1.000
_cell.length_b   1.000
_cell.length_c   1.000
_cell.angle_alpha   90.00
_cell.angle_beta   90.00
_cell.angle_gamma   90.00
#
_symmetry.space_group_name_H-M   'P 1'
#
loop_
_entity.id
_entity.type
_entity.pdbx_description
1 polymer ?
#
loop_
_entity_poly.entity_id
_entity_poly.type
_entity_poly.pdbx_seq_one_letter_code
_entity_poly.pdbx_strand_id
1 'polypeptide(L)' 'MTMDLLASFTSPIHIGTDWTAMLWMFPLLAAIAIIYKATKMRVVFWGRFIRETLVLFGTLSVFMVAAIVVLNLITWLAAS' A
#
# COMPACT_ATOMS: atom_id res chain seq x y z
N MET A 1 1.72 -28.42 -23.64
CA MET A 1 1.54 -27.94 -22.25
C MET A 1 2.88 -27.96 -21.49
N THR A 2 3.92 -27.33 -22.04
CA THR A 2 5.26 -27.21 -21.41
C THR A 2 5.96 -25.94 -21.87
N MET A 3 5.84 -25.61 -23.17
CA MET A 3 6.41 -24.39 -23.74
C MET A 3 5.74 -23.10 -23.23
N ASP A 4 4.42 -23.07 -23.10
CA ASP A 4 3.70 -21.89 -22.58
C ASP A 4 4.02 -21.61 -21.11
N LEU A 5 4.29 -22.65 -20.32
CA LEU A 5 4.65 -22.51 -18.91
C LEU A 5 6.05 -21.91 -18.79
N LEU A 6 7.02 -22.38 -19.59
CA LEU A 6 8.37 -21.78 -19.66
C LEU A 6 8.34 -20.33 -20.16
N ALA A 7 7.51 -20.04 -21.16
CA ALA A 7 7.34 -18.69 -21.71
C ALA A 7 6.73 -17.71 -20.68
N SER A 8 5.84 -18.20 -19.81
CA SER A 8 5.26 -17.40 -18.71
C SER A 8 6.31 -16.91 -17.72
N PHE A 9 7.36 -17.70 -17.46
CA PHE A 9 8.46 -17.31 -16.55
C PHE A 9 9.48 -16.36 -17.18
N THR A 10 9.51 -16.23 -18.51
CA THR A 10 10.45 -15.34 -19.22
C THR A 10 9.80 -14.07 -19.73
N SER A 11 8.46 -14.02 -19.82
CA SER A 11 7.73 -12.81 -20.14
C SER A 11 7.65 -11.87 -18.93
N PRO A 12 7.95 -10.56 -19.07
CA PRO A 12 7.77 -9.60 -17.99
C PRO A 12 6.33 -9.61 -17.51
N ILE A 13 6.12 -9.79 -16.21
CA ILE A 13 4.78 -9.69 -15.65
C ILE A 13 4.34 -8.22 -15.77
N HIS A 14 3.24 -7.99 -16.48
CA HIS A 14 2.68 -6.66 -16.59
C HIS A 14 2.00 -6.31 -15.27
N ILE A 15 2.69 -5.56 -14.42
CA ILE A 15 2.11 -5.00 -13.20
C ILE A 15 1.37 -3.73 -13.61
N GLY A 16 0.06 -3.84 -13.79
CA GLY A 16 -0.79 -2.69 -14.08
C GLY A 16 -0.69 -1.67 -12.97
N THR A 17 -0.39 -0.41 -13.32
CA THR A 17 -0.48 0.74 -12.41
C THR A 17 -1.90 1.31 -12.41
N ASP A 18 -2.89 0.41 -12.38
CA ASP A 18 -4.30 0.77 -12.42
C ASP A 18 -4.75 1.31 -11.05
N TRP A 19 -5.74 2.19 -11.05
CA TRP A 19 -6.31 2.73 -9.82
C TRP A 19 -6.89 1.63 -8.91
N THR A 20 -7.32 0.50 -9.47
CA THR A 20 -7.77 -0.68 -8.73
C THR A 20 -6.62 -1.41 -8.03
N ALA A 21 -5.45 -1.49 -8.68
CA ALA A 21 -4.25 -2.06 -8.09
C ALA A 21 -3.82 -1.26 -6.84
N MET A 22 -4.05 0.05 -6.83
CA MET A 22 -3.76 0.92 -5.68
C MET A 22 -4.65 0.63 -4.47
N LEU A 23 -5.89 0.17 -4.67
CA LEU A 23 -6.79 -0.17 -3.55
C LEU A 23 -6.26 -1.36 -2.73
N TRP A 24 -5.47 -2.24 -3.35
CA TRP A 24 -4.81 -3.36 -2.67
C TRP A 24 -3.74 -2.94 -1.67
N MET A 25 -3.31 -1.68 -1.67
CA MET A 25 -2.40 -1.16 -0.65
C MET A 25 -3.10 -0.92 0.69
N PHE A 26 -4.41 -0.65 0.71
CA PHE A 26 -5.12 -0.38 1.96
C PHE A 26 -5.17 -1.58 2.93
N PRO A 27 -5.44 -2.83 2.48
CA PRO A 27 -5.30 -4.01 3.33
C PRO A 27 -3.90 -4.14 3.96
N LEU A 28 -2.84 -3.87 3.18
CA LEU A 28 -1.47 -3.91 3.66
C LEU A 28 -1.21 -2.82 4.72
N LEU A 29 -1.64 -1.58 4.44
CA LEU A 29 -1.54 -0.47 5.40
C LEU A 29 -2.29 -0.74 6.70
N ALA A 30 -3.48 -1.33 6.60
CA ALA A 30 -4.28 -1.72 7.77
C ALA A 30 -3.53 -2.75 8.62
N ALA A 31 -2.94 -3.78 7.99
CA ALA A 31 -2.14 -4.78 8.70
C ALA A 31 -0.94 -4.16 9.41
N ILE A 32 -0.19 -3.28 8.73
CA ILE A 32 0.97 -2.59 9.32
C ILE A 32 0.54 -1.70 10.49
N ALA A 33 -0.55 -0.94 10.34
CA ALA A 33 -1.05 -0.07 11.38
C ALA A 33 -1.46 -0.84 12.65
N ILE A 34 -2.17 -1.97 12.47
CA ILE A 34 -2.57 -2.86 13.56
C ILE A 34 -1.33 -3.43 14.27
N ILE A 35 -0.39 -4.02 13.52
CA ILE A 35 0.79 -4.69 14.08
C ILE A 35 1.71 -3.68 14.80
N TYR A 36 1.96 -2.53 14.18
CA TYR A 36 2.75 -1.46 14.79
C TYR A 36 2.14 -1.02 16.12
N LYS A 37 0.83 -0.81 16.13
CA LYS A 37 0.16 -0.31 17.32
C LYS A 37 0.08 -1.37 18.42
N ALA A 38 -0.08 -2.64 18.04
CA ALA A 38 -0.12 -3.77 18.97
C ALA A 38 1.24 -4.01 19.63
N THR A 39 2.34 -3.93 18.87
CA THR A 39 3.71 -4.12 19.40
C THR A 39 4.17 -2.95 20.26
N LYS A 40 3.71 -1.73 19.99
CA LYS A 40 4.12 -0.53 20.72
C LYS A 40 3.35 -0.31 22.04
N MET A 41 2.16 -0.90 22.19
CA MET A 41 1.39 -0.76 23.43
C MET A 41 1.75 -1.84 24.44
N ARG A 42 2.24 -1.42 25.62
CA ARG A 42 2.56 -2.33 26.74
C ARG A 42 1.30 -2.94 27.38
N VAL A 43 0.18 -2.22 27.34
CA VAL A 43 -1.13 -2.67 27.86
C VAL A 43 -2.18 -2.33 26.81
N VAL A 44 -2.94 -3.34 26.37
CA VAL A 44 -3.93 -3.20 25.29
C VAL A 44 -5.26 -2.73 25.86
N PHE A 45 -5.52 -1.43 25.76
CA PHE A 45 -6.85 -0.86 25.99
C PHE A 45 -7.60 -0.79 24.66
N TRP A 46 -8.59 -1.67 24.47
CA TRP A 46 -9.32 -1.83 23.19
C TRP A 46 -9.82 -0.52 22.55
N GLY A 47 -10.47 0.36 23.33
CA GLY A 47 -10.99 1.63 22.79
C GLY A 47 -9.88 2.58 22.32
N ARG A 48 -8.79 2.68 23.08
CA ARG A 48 -7.62 3.49 22.70
C ARG A 48 -6.87 2.87 21.53
N PHE A 49 -6.75 1.54 21.53
CA PHE A 49 -6.11 0.78 20.46
C PHE A 49 -6.78 0.98 19.11
N ILE A 50 -8.10 0.81 19.04
CA ILE A 50 -8.85 1.01 17.80
C ILE A 50 -8.70 2.45 17.30
N ARG A 51 -8.88 3.45 18.19
CA ARG A 51 -8.76 4.88 17.82
C ARG A 51 -7.37 5.20 17.29
N GLU A 52 -6.32 4.78 17.99
CA GLU A 52 -4.95 5.09 17.59
C GLU A 52 -4.54 4.33 16.32
N THR A 53 -5.07 3.13 16.10
CA THR A 53 -4.86 2.35 14.87
C THR A 53 -5.54 3.02 13.68
N LEU A 54 -6.79 3.49 13.85
CA LEU A 54 -7.52 4.28 12.85
C LEU A 54 -6.80 5.57 12.48
N VAL A 55 -6.30 6.30 13.49
CA VAL A 55 -5.50 7.52 13.24
C VAL A 55 -4.25 7.19 12.45
N LEU A 56 -3.52 6.15 12.84
CA LEU A 56 -2.30 5.74 12.13
C LEU A 56 -2.60 5.33 10.69
N PHE A 57 -3.59 4.47 10.48
CA PHE A 57 -4.04 4.06 9.16
C PHE A 57 -4.45 5.25 8.29
N GLY A 58 -5.21 6.20 8.84
CA GLY A 58 -5.59 7.42 8.14
C GLY A 58 -4.39 8.28 7.75
N THR A 59 -3.44 8.51 8.67
CA THR A 59 -2.23 9.29 8.36
C THR A 59 -1.37 8.65 7.27
N LEU A 60 -1.20 7.33 7.31
CA LEU A 60 -0.46 6.60 6.27
C LEU A 60 -1.18 6.65 4.92
N SER A 61 -2.50 6.53 4.93
CA SER A 61 -3.32 6.60 3.72
C SER A 61 -3.20 7.98 3.04
N VAL A 62 -3.26 9.07 3.81
CA VAL A 62 -3.11 10.44 3.29
C VAL A 62 -1.70 10.64 2.72
N PHE A 63 -0.67 10.18 3.44
CA PHE A 63 0.71 10.27 2.97
C PHE A 63 0.92 9.52 1.65
N MET A 64 0.35 8.31 1.54
CA MET A 64 0.40 7.50 0.32
C MET A 64 -0.21 8.24 -0.87
N VAL A 65 -1.43 8.79 -0.71
CA VAL A 65 -2.09 9.55 -1.78
C VAL A 65 -1.26 10.76 -2.20
N ALA A 66 -0.69 11.49 -1.24
CA ALA A 66 0.20 12.61 -1.53
C ALA A 66 1.43 12.17 -2.34
N ALA A 67 2.06 11.06 -1.96
CA ALA A 67 3.20 10.51 -2.70
C ALA A 67 2.85 10.18 -4.14
N ILE A 68 1.68 9.56 -4.38
CA ILE A 68 1.20 9.25 -5.74
C ILE A 68 1.04 10.52 -6.58
N VAL A 69 0.37 11.54 -6.04
CA VAL A 69 0.14 12.81 -6.76
C VAL A 69 1.47 13.47 -7.11
N VAL A 70 2.40 13.52 -6.16
CA VAL A 70 3.73 14.09 -6.39
C VAL A 70 4.51 13.29 -7.43
N LEU A 71 4.49 11.96 -7.37
CA LEU A 71 5.19 11.11 -8.33
C LEU A 71 4.63 11.33 -9.74
N ASN A 72 3.30 11.37 -9.87
CA ASN A 72 2.64 11.59 -11.15
C ASN A 72 3.00 12.97 -11.73
N LEU A 73 3.01 14.00 -10.88
CA LEU A 73 3.42 15.35 -11.27
C LEU A 73 4.88 15.38 -11.75
N ILE A 74 5.80 14.74 -11.03
CA ILE A 74 7.21 14.65 -11.42
C ILE A 74 7.35 13.92 -12.75
N THR A 75 6.65 12.79 -12.94
CA THR A 75 6.70 12.05 -14.21
C THR A 75 6.16 12.87 -15.38
N TRP A 76 5.12 13.66 -15.16
CA TRP A 76 4.56 14.54 -16.18
C TRP A 76 5.56 15.65 -16.55
N LEU A 77 6.17 16.31 -15.56
CA LEU A 77 7.19 17.33 -15.77
C LEU A 77 8.46 16.80 -16.44
N ALA A 78 8.82 15.54 -16.18
CA ALA A 78 9.99 14.91 -16.81
C ALA A 78 9.73 14.43 -18.24
N ALA A 79 8.46 14.16 -18.58
CA ALA A 79 8.05 13.74 -19.92
C ALA A 79 7.70 14.91 -20.85
N SER A 80 7.45 16.10 -20.28
CA SER A 80 7.25 17.38 -21.00
C SER A 80 8.58 18.07 -21.31
#